data_AF-A0AAE0B4T7-F1
#
_entry.id   AF-A0AAE0B4T7-F1
#
_cell.length_a   1.000
_cell.length_b   1.000
_cell.length_c   1.000
_cell.angle_alpha   90.00
_cell.angle_beta   90.00
_cell.angle_gamma   90.00
#
_symmetry.space_group_name_H-M   'P 1'
#
loop_
_entity.id
_entity.type
_entity.pdbx_description
1 polymer ?
#
loop_
_entity_poly.entity_id
_entity_poly.type
_entity_poly.pdbx_seq_one_letter_code
_entity_poly.pdbx_strand_id
1 'polypeptide(L)'
;MPESISKHGHKWKDVDYLVFSSYMWWISYPNLKFLRGSSLDQGSTVNDGINIYTAYEKAMRTWANWVEENVNPNLTTVFFSSLSPTHSWSLDWNDPDTINCANEETPIVNMLTHLKLGRDQQLFVTGENVIRSMKVPVHFLNITTLSEYRKDAHTSFYAVYQGKVPLPERKSDPKTYADCVHWCLPGLPDTWNELLYTKIIISSS
;
A
#
# COMPACT_ATOMS: atom_id res chain seq x y z
N MET A 1 19.71 0.93 -10.30
CA MET A 1 18.59 1.89 -10.11
C MET A 1 17.28 1.20 -10.48
N PRO A 2 16.11 1.60 -9.92
CA PRO A 2 14.84 0.86 -10.07
C PRO A 2 14.17 1.12 -11.43
N GLU A 3 14.87 0.78 -12.52
CA GLU A 3 14.47 1.09 -13.90
C GLU A 3 13.96 -0.16 -14.66
N SER A 4 13.82 -1.29 -13.95
CA SER A 4 13.41 -2.57 -14.54
C SER A 4 11.98 -2.91 -14.15
N ILE A 5 11.07 -2.91 -15.13
CA ILE A 5 9.67 -3.31 -14.94
C ILE A 5 9.18 -4.26 -16.04
N SER A 6 9.82 -4.29 -17.21
CA SER A 6 9.30 -4.95 -18.41
C SER A 6 8.97 -6.43 -18.20
N LYS A 7 9.78 -7.19 -17.45
CA LYS A 7 9.48 -8.61 -17.17
C LYS A 7 8.15 -8.82 -16.45
N HIS A 8 7.79 -7.91 -15.54
CA HIS A 8 6.46 -7.92 -14.91
C HIS A 8 5.41 -7.37 -15.88
N GLY A 9 5.73 -6.27 -16.57
CA GLY A 9 4.86 -5.62 -17.54
C GLY A 9 4.32 -6.52 -18.65
N HIS A 10 5.09 -7.50 -19.12
CA HIS A 10 4.61 -8.48 -20.10
C HIS A 10 3.38 -9.27 -19.62
N LYS A 11 3.20 -9.43 -18.30
CA LYS A 11 2.05 -10.13 -17.71
C LYS A 11 0.81 -9.24 -17.55
N TRP A 12 0.95 -7.94 -17.74
CA TRP A 12 -0.12 -6.96 -17.52
C TRP A 12 -0.74 -6.45 -18.83
N LYS A 13 -0.15 -6.82 -19.97
CA LYS A 13 -0.69 -6.47 -21.29
C LYS A 13 -2.05 -7.13 -21.50
N ASP A 14 -2.89 -6.45 -22.25
CA ASP A 14 -4.20 -6.94 -22.69
C ASP A 14 -5.21 -7.22 -21.55
N VAL A 15 -4.96 -6.67 -20.35
CA VAL A 15 -5.89 -6.69 -19.23
C VAL A 15 -6.83 -5.50 -19.32
N ASP A 16 -8.14 -5.70 -19.17
CA ASP A 16 -9.16 -4.62 -19.26
C ASP A 16 -9.13 -3.68 -18.04
N TYR A 17 -8.84 -4.20 -16.85
CA TYR A 17 -8.77 -3.44 -15.60
C TYR A 17 -7.51 -3.76 -14.82
N LEU A 18 -6.59 -2.79 -14.73
CA LEU A 18 -5.35 -2.92 -13.97
C LEU A 18 -5.46 -2.14 -12.65
N VAL A 19 -5.23 -2.81 -11.51
CA VAL A 19 -5.21 -2.16 -10.19
C VAL A 19 -3.83 -2.32 -9.57
N PHE A 20 -3.08 -1.23 -9.49
CA PHE A 20 -1.73 -1.20 -8.91
C PHE A 20 -1.74 -0.69 -7.47
N SER A 21 -0.77 -1.12 -6.67
CA SER A 21 -0.49 -0.58 -5.33
C SER A 21 0.97 -0.84 -4.96
N SER A 22 1.60 0.04 -4.18
CA SER A 22 2.95 -0.18 -3.64
C SER A 22 3.19 0.73 -2.44
N TYR A 23 3.39 0.17 -1.24
CA TYR A 23 3.64 0.99 -0.05
C TYR A 23 4.38 0.25 1.08
N MET A 24 3.79 -0.81 1.62
CA MET A 24 4.18 -1.37 2.93
C MET A 24 5.67 -1.68 3.07
N TRP A 25 6.29 -2.27 2.04
CA TRP A 25 7.71 -2.62 2.06
C TRP A 25 8.65 -1.43 1.94
N TRP A 26 8.19 -0.29 1.41
CA TRP A 26 8.98 0.93 1.39
C TRP A 26 9.24 1.41 2.82
N ILE A 27 8.20 1.51 3.65
CA ILE A 27 8.32 1.98 5.04
C ILE A 27 8.91 0.92 5.98
N SER A 28 8.76 -0.38 5.65
CA SER A 28 9.30 -1.48 6.47
C SER A 28 10.83 -1.58 6.40
N TYR A 29 11.44 -1.10 5.31
CA TYR A 29 12.87 -1.22 5.05
C TYR A 29 13.47 0.13 4.64
N PRO A 30 13.75 1.03 5.60
CA PRO A 30 14.26 2.37 5.31
C PRO A 30 15.64 2.36 4.62
N ASN A 31 16.41 1.28 4.81
CA ASN A 31 17.67 1.05 4.13
C ASN A 31 17.46 0.24 2.85
N LEU A 32 17.07 0.94 1.78
CA LEU A 32 16.84 0.32 0.48
C LEU A 32 18.14 -0.25 -0.10
N LYS A 33 18.05 -1.45 -0.65
CA LYS A 33 19.13 -2.10 -1.38
C LYS A 33 18.82 -2.10 -2.87
N PHE A 34 19.75 -1.62 -3.67
CA PHE A 34 19.62 -1.59 -5.13
C PHE A 34 20.58 -2.57 -5.77
N LEU A 35 20.11 -3.28 -6.78
CA LEU A 35 20.97 -4.08 -7.65
C LEU A 35 21.76 -3.17 -8.58
N ARG A 36 23.08 -3.37 -8.65
CA ARG A 36 23.92 -2.88 -9.74
C ARG A 36 23.98 -3.94 -10.83
N GLY A 37 23.44 -3.63 -12.01
CA GLY A 37 23.35 -4.56 -13.14
C GLY A 37 21.93 -5.09 -13.37
N SER A 38 21.80 -6.03 -14.31
CA SER A 38 20.51 -6.49 -14.85
C SER A 38 20.00 -7.83 -14.27
N SER A 39 20.79 -8.51 -13.44
CA SER A 39 20.42 -9.80 -12.83
C SER A 39 20.82 -9.88 -11.35
N LEU A 40 19.97 -10.54 -10.56
CA LEU A 40 20.26 -10.93 -9.16
C LEU A 40 21.50 -11.83 -9.07
N ASP A 41 21.78 -12.62 -10.11
CA ASP A 41 22.88 -13.60 -10.13
C ASP A 41 24.23 -12.98 -10.52
N GLN A 42 24.22 -11.78 -11.12
CA GLN A 42 25.43 -11.07 -11.58
C GLN A 42 25.66 -9.75 -10.82
N GLY A 43 24.64 -9.22 -10.16
CA GLY A 43 24.67 -7.90 -9.55
C GLY A 43 25.04 -7.94 -8.07
N SER A 44 25.95 -7.06 -7.66
CA SER A 44 26.11 -6.73 -6.24
C SER A 44 24.93 -5.85 -5.80
N THR A 45 24.37 -6.13 -4.61
CA THR A 45 23.42 -5.21 -3.98
C THR A 45 24.20 -4.12 -3.26
N VAL A 46 23.93 -2.87 -3.57
CA VAL A 46 24.54 -1.72 -2.91
C VAL A 46 23.46 -0.92 -2.21
N ASN A 47 23.75 -0.49 -0.99
CA ASN A 47 23.02 0.62 -0.38
C ASN A 47 23.69 1.90 -0.88
N ASP A 48 23.18 2.46 -1.98
CA ASP A 48 23.73 3.66 -2.60
C ASP A 48 23.36 4.95 -1.81
N GLY A 49 22.75 4.83 -0.62
CA GLY A 49 22.36 5.98 0.22
C GLY A 49 21.22 6.83 -0.35
N ILE A 50 20.52 6.33 -1.38
CA ILE A 50 19.37 7.00 -1.98
C ILE A 50 18.23 6.99 -0.96
N ASN A 51 17.69 8.17 -0.64
CA ASN A 51 16.55 8.26 0.26
C ASN A 51 15.31 7.58 -0.33
N ILE A 52 14.43 7.12 0.55
CA ILE A 52 13.22 6.36 0.21
C ILE A 52 12.31 7.09 -0.79
N TYR A 53 12.14 8.40 -0.66
CA TYR A 53 11.24 9.20 -1.50
C TYR A 53 11.74 9.30 -2.94
N THR A 54 13.03 9.56 -3.13
CA THR A 54 13.67 9.59 -4.45
C THR A 54 13.61 8.22 -5.11
N ALA A 55 13.82 7.15 -4.33
CA ALA A 55 13.73 5.79 -4.84
C ALA A 55 12.30 5.41 -5.25
N TYR A 56 11.31 5.78 -4.44
CA TYR A 56 9.89 5.58 -4.72
C TYR A 56 9.46 6.36 -5.96
N GLU A 57 9.84 7.64 -6.07
CA GLU A 57 9.55 8.46 -7.26
C GLU A 57 10.12 7.82 -8.52
N LYS A 58 11.38 7.35 -8.48
CA LYS A 58 11.99 6.67 -9.64
C LYS A 58 11.22 5.41 -10.02
N ALA A 59 10.87 4.56 -9.05
CA ALA A 59 10.09 3.34 -9.32
C ALA A 59 8.70 3.67 -9.91
N MET A 60 8.01 4.68 -9.36
CA MET A 60 6.73 5.16 -9.86
C MET A 60 6.84 5.72 -11.28
N ARG A 61 7.92 6.47 -11.60
CA ARG A 61 8.16 6.96 -12.96
C ARG A 61 8.45 5.84 -13.95
N THR A 62 9.20 4.82 -13.55
CA THR A 62 9.41 3.62 -14.37
C THR A 62 8.09 2.89 -14.65
N TRP A 63 7.20 2.78 -13.65
CA TRP A 63 5.85 2.25 -13.85
C TRP A 63 5.01 3.14 -14.76
N ALA A 64 5.02 4.46 -14.55
CA ALA A 64 4.27 5.42 -15.36
C ALA A 64 4.68 5.35 -16.84
N ASN A 65 5.98 5.33 -17.14
CA ASN A 65 6.49 5.17 -18.51
C ASN A 65 6.01 3.86 -19.13
N TRP A 66 6.03 2.76 -18.37
CA TRP A 66 5.51 1.49 -18.87
C TRP A 66 4.02 1.57 -19.21
N VAL A 67 3.22 2.22 -18.37
CA VAL A 67 1.79 2.45 -18.65
C VAL A 67 1.61 3.28 -19.92
N GLU A 68 2.32 4.42 -20.04
CA GLU A 68 2.22 5.30 -21.21
C GLU A 68 2.61 4.62 -22.53
N GLU A 69 3.58 3.70 -22.48
CA GLU A 69 4.06 2.98 -23.65
C GLU A 69 3.21 1.76 -24.05
N ASN A 70 2.48 1.16 -23.11
CA ASN A 70 1.87 -0.17 -23.31
C ASN A 70 0.36 -0.22 -23.12
N VAL A 71 -0.25 0.80 -22.50
CA VAL A 71 -1.69 0.79 -22.20
C VAL A 71 -2.45 1.61 -23.24
N ASN A 72 -3.44 0.98 -23.87
CA ASN A 72 -4.43 1.67 -24.68
C ASN A 72 -5.61 2.11 -23.80
N PRO A 73 -5.82 3.41 -23.53
CA PRO A 73 -6.86 3.88 -22.62
C PRO A 73 -8.29 3.63 -23.12
N ASN A 74 -8.47 3.27 -24.40
CA ASN A 74 -9.78 2.87 -24.93
C ASN A 74 -10.13 1.41 -24.63
N LEU A 75 -9.15 0.58 -24.25
CA LEU A 75 -9.34 -0.85 -23.96
C LEU A 75 -9.11 -1.17 -22.49
N THR A 76 -8.17 -0.46 -21.85
CA THR A 76 -7.73 -0.75 -20.50
C THR A 76 -7.95 0.47 -19.59
N THR A 77 -8.63 0.25 -18.48
CA THR A 77 -8.75 1.23 -17.39
C THR A 77 -7.70 0.93 -16.31
N VAL A 78 -6.92 1.95 -15.94
CA VAL A 78 -5.86 1.82 -14.93
C VAL A 78 -6.26 2.50 -13.63
N PHE A 79 -6.09 1.78 -12.54
CA PHE A 79 -6.28 2.24 -11.17
C PHE A 79 -4.97 2.16 -10.41
N PHE A 80 -4.79 3.09 -9.48
CA PHE A 80 -3.73 3.02 -8.49
C PHE A 80 -4.32 3.24 -7.10
N SER A 81 -4.23 2.24 -6.24
CA SER A 81 -4.65 2.33 -4.85
C SER A 81 -3.63 3.13 -4.06
N SER A 82 -4.10 4.12 -3.32
CA SER A 82 -3.26 4.88 -2.40
C SER A 82 -2.81 4.00 -1.22
N LEU A 83 -2.06 4.60 -0.29
CA LEU A 83 -1.37 3.89 0.79
C LEU A 83 -2.38 3.23 1.76
N SER A 84 -2.23 1.92 1.99
CA SER A 84 -2.89 1.22 3.11
C SER A 84 -2.11 1.51 4.40
N PRO A 85 -2.72 2.14 5.41
CA PRO A 85 -2.04 2.49 6.66
C PRO A 85 -1.72 1.27 7.53
N THR A 86 -0.88 1.48 8.54
CA THR A 86 -0.67 0.55 9.66
C THR A 86 -1.17 1.18 10.96
N HIS A 87 -1.47 0.33 11.94
CA HIS A 87 -1.90 0.77 13.28
C HIS A 87 -0.97 0.18 14.36
N SER A 88 0.33 0.47 14.22
CA SER A 88 1.37 -0.10 15.09
C SER A 88 1.50 0.59 16.45
N TRP A 89 1.01 1.82 16.58
CA TRP A 89 1.16 2.64 17.79
C TRP A 89 -0.18 3.25 18.18
N SER A 90 -0.76 2.77 19.26
CA SER A 90 -2.04 3.24 19.81
C SER A 90 -2.05 4.71 20.24
N LEU A 91 -0.87 5.23 20.58
CA LEU A 91 -0.66 6.66 20.83
C LEU A 91 -1.01 7.56 19.64
N ASP A 92 -0.98 7.04 18.40
CA ASP A 92 -1.32 7.82 17.21
C ASP A 92 -2.80 8.24 17.17
N TRP A 93 -3.65 7.55 17.94
CA TRP A 93 -5.06 7.88 18.17
C TRP A 93 -5.40 8.15 19.64
N ASN A 94 -4.39 8.50 20.45
CA ASN A 94 -4.50 8.88 21.86
C ASN A 94 -5.08 7.79 22.78
N ASP A 95 -4.80 6.52 22.50
CA ASP A 95 -5.09 5.42 23.43
C ASP A 95 -3.76 4.90 24.04
N PRO A 96 -3.37 5.34 25.24
CA PRO A 96 -2.12 4.90 25.86
C PRO A 96 -2.22 3.51 26.51
N ASP A 97 -3.42 2.99 26.72
CA ASP A 97 -3.66 1.74 27.46
C ASP A 97 -3.71 0.53 26.51
N THR A 98 -4.09 0.77 25.25
CA THR A 98 -4.04 -0.24 24.19
C THR A 98 -2.62 -0.42 23.66
N ILE A 99 -2.29 -1.61 23.17
CA ILE A 99 -1.02 -1.91 22.50
C ILE A 99 -1.33 -2.10 21.02
N ASN A 100 -0.70 -1.31 20.14
CA ASN A 100 -0.93 -1.34 18.68
C ASN A 100 -2.42 -1.36 18.31
N CYS A 101 -2.86 -2.20 17.39
CA CYS A 101 -4.27 -2.40 17.01
C CYS A 101 -4.97 -3.50 17.82
N ALA A 102 -4.29 -4.12 18.79
CA ALA A 102 -4.82 -5.25 19.53
C ALA A 102 -6.01 -4.84 20.39
N ASN A 103 -7.12 -5.59 20.29
CA ASN A 103 -8.37 -5.36 21.00
C ASN A 103 -9.08 -4.04 20.63
N GLU A 104 -8.67 -3.38 19.54
CA GLU A 104 -9.44 -2.30 18.96
C GLU A 104 -10.66 -2.88 18.25
N GLU A 105 -11.86 -2.58 18.73
CA GLU A 105 -13.12 -3.14 18.21
C GLU A 105 -14.02 -2.10 17.55
N THR A 106 -13.67 -0.82 17.66
CA THR A 106 -14.41 0.29 17.07
C THR A 106 -13.50 1.19 16.24
N PRO A 107 -14.01 1.75 15.13
CA PRO A 107 -13.25 2.73 14.38
C PRO A 107 -13.03 3.98 15.22
N ILE A 108 -12.11 4.83 14.78
CA ILE A 108 -11.96 6.16 15.33
C ILE A 108 -13.22 6.96 14.96
N VAL A 109 -14.03 7.30 15.96
CA VAL A 109 -15.32 7.99 15.76
C VAL A 109 -15.18 9.51 15.65
N ASN A 110 -14.13 10.08 16.25
CA ASN A 110 -13.91 11.51 16.23
C ASN A 110 -13.07 11.92 15.00
N MET A 111 -13.76 12.34 13.94
CA MET A 111 -13.13 12.83 12.70
C MET A 111 -12.38 14.17 12.86
N LEU A 112 -12.52 14.86 14.00
CA LEU A 112 -11.75 16.05 14.34
C LEU A 112 -10.40 15.71 14.99
N THR A 113 -10.19 14.46 15.37
CA THR A 113 -8.90 14.01 15.87
C THR A 113 -7.89 14.11 14.73
N HIS A 114 -6.89 14.97 14.89
CA HIS A 114 -5.73 14.99 14.00
C HIS A 114 -4.94 13.69 14.20
N LEU A 115 -5.19 12.71 13.35
CA LEU A 115 -4.50 11.44 13.35
C LEU A 115 -3.04 11.63 12.96
N LYS A 116 -2.13 11.22 13.85
CA LYS A 116 -0.70 11.18 13.58
C LYS A 116 -0.28 9.75 13.24
N LEU A 117 -1.01 9.07 12.36
CA LEU A 117 -0.91 7.63 12.08
C LEU A 117 0.36 7.16 11.36
N GLY A 118 1.50 7.80 11.58
CA GLY A 118 2.75 7.45 10.89
C GLY A 118 2.65 7.50 9.37
N ARG A 119 1.62 8.15 8.81
CA ARG A 119 1.41 8.28 7.37
C ARG A 119 2.64 8.92 6.79
N ASP A 120 3.26 8.21 5.87
CA ASP A 120 4.30 8.81 5.04
C ASP A 120 3.65 9.69 3.98
N GLN A 121 3.30 10.92 4.40
CA GLN A 121 2.65 11.92 3.56
C GLN A 121 3.50 12.24 2.32
N GLN A 122 4.82 12.11 2.43
CA GLN A 122 5.72 12.37 1.31
C GLN A 122 5.61 11.27 0.26
N LEU A 123 5.57 9.98 0.65
CA LEU A 123 5.30 8.89 -0.30
C LEU A 123 3.92 9.03 -0.97
N PHE A 124 2.89 9.43 -0.22
CA PHE A 124 1.56 9.67 -0.76
C PHE A 124 1.59 10.73 -1.87
N VAL A 125 2.14 11.91 -1.53
CA VAL A 125 2.21 13.05 -2.45
C VAL A 125 3.11 12.74 -3.65
N THR A 126 4.22 12.03 -3.47
CA THR A 126 5.06 11.58 -4.58
C THR A 126 4.29 10.69 -5.55
N GLY A 127 3.54 9.70 -5.04
CA GLY A 127 2.72 8.82 -5.88
C GLY A 127 1.62 9.59 -6.63
N GLU A 128 0.89 10.46 -5.92
CA GLU A 128 -0.16 11.30 -6.51
C GLU A 128 0.40 12.23 -7.60
N ASN A 129 1.56 12.87 -7.35
CA ASN A 129 2.18 13.77 -8.31
C ASN A 129 2.63 13.06 -9.59
N VAL A 130 3.22 11.86 -9.47
CA VAL A 130 3.60 11.07 -10.65
C VAL A 130 2.34 10.75 -11.47
N ILE A 131 1.29 10.26 -10.83
CA ILE A 131 0.02 9.90 -11.49
C ILE A 131 -0.61 11.12 -12.18
N ARG A 132 -0.68 12.27 -11.50
CA ARG A 132 -1.22 13.51 -12.08
C ARG A 132 -0.43 14.02 -13.28
N SER A 133 0.84 13.65 -13.41
CA SER A 133 1.69 14.05 -14.53
C SER A 133 1.58 13.14 -15.76
N MET A 134 0.87 12.01 -15.65
CA MET A 134 0.73 11.04 -16.73
C MET A 134 -0.24 11.50 -17.82
N LYS A 135 0.01 11.08 -19.05
CA LYS A 135 -0.88 11.30 -20.19
C LYS A 135 -2.01 10.27 -20.25
N VAL A 136 -1.72 9.02 -19.90
CA VAL A 136 -2.74 7.98 -19.78
C VAL A 136 -3.52 8.22 -18.49
N PRO A 137 -4.86 8.30 -18.55
CA PRO A 137 -5.67 8.52 -17.36
C PRO A 137 -5.53 7.34 -16.40
N VAL A 138 -5.20 7.65 -15.15
CA VAL A 138 -5.17 6.68 -14.05
C VAL A 138 -6.12 7.16 -12.96
N HIS A 139 -7.04 6.29 -12.56
CA HIS A 139 -7.92 6.54 -11.43
C HIS A 139 -7.18 6.28 -10.11
N PHE A 140 -6.87 7.35 -9.39
CA PHE A 140 -6.28 7.25 -8.07
C PHE A 140 -7.36 6.93 -7.03
N LEU A 141 -7.35 5.72 -6.47
CA LEU A 141 -8.26 5.31 -5.41
C LEU A 141 -7.68 5.79 -4.07
N ASN A 142 -8.11 6.97 -3.62
CA ASN A 142 -7.68 7.54 -2.36
C ASN A 142 -8.37 6.84 -1.17
N ILE A 143 -7.78 5.73 -0.74
CA ILE A 143 -8.25 4.90 0.38
C ILE A 143 -7.56 5.26 1.70
N THR A 144 -6.53 6.10 1.70
CA THR A 144 -5.62 6.24 2.85
C THR A 144 -6.34 6.80 4.08
N THR A 145 -6.96 7.96 3.97
CA THR A 145 -7.59 8.63 5.11
C THR A 145 -8.79 7.85 5.65
N LEU A 146 -9.65 7.27 4.80
CA LEU A 146 -10.75 6.45 5.31
C LEU A 146 -10.24 5.19 6.04
N SER A 147 -9.11 4.64 5.61
CA SER A 147 -8.53 3.42 6.18
C SER A 147 -7.86 3.69 7.52
N GLU A 148 -7.35 4.89 7.72
CA GLU A 148 -6.75 5.37 8.97
C GLU A 148 -7.77 5.46 10.12
N TYR A 149 -9.05 5.64 9.83
CA TYR A 149 -10.09 5.59 10.86
C TYR A 149 -10.39 4.15 11.31
N ARG A 150 -9.85 3.13 10.64
CA ARG A 150 -10.24 1.73 10.82
C ARG A 150 -9.24 0.92 11.63
N LYS A 151 -8.78 1.47 12.76
CA LYS A 151 -7.93 0.75 13.73
C LYS A 151 -8.49 -0.62 14.16
N ASP A 152 -9.80 -0.78 14.07
CA ASP A 152 -10.58 -1.99 14.40
C ASP A 152 -10.51 -3.11 13.37
N ALA A 153 -10.11 -2.82 12.13
CA ALA A 153 -10.34 -3.74 11.01
C ALA A 153 -9.16 -4.70 10.72
N HIS A 154 -8.09 -4.62 11.51
CA HIS A 154 -6.90 -5.43 11.32
C HIS A 154 -7.10 -6.88 11.76
N THR A 155 -6.31 -7.78 11.16
CA THR A 155 -6.28 -9.20 11.54
C THR A 155 -5.79 -9.43 12.96
N SER A 156 -4.94 -8.55 13.50
CA SER A 156 -4.42 -8.62 14.86
C SER A 156 -3.85 -10.02 15.14
N PHE A 157 -4.32 -10.70 16.18
CA PHE A 157 -3.87 -12.06 16.54
C PHE A 157 -4.39 -13.17 15.63
N TYR A 158 -5.35 -12.88 14.76
CA TYR A 158 -6.05 -13.89 13.97
C TYR A 158 -5.35 -14.20 12.64
N ALA A 159 -4.26 -13.48 12.34
CA ALA A 159 -3.40 -13.74 11.18
C ALA A 159 -2.62 -15.05 11.31
N VAL A 160 -2.60 -15.82 10.21
CA VAL A 160 -1.73 -16.99 10.08
C VAL A 160 -0.28 -16.54 10.12
N TYR A 161 0.51 -17.14 11.01
CA TYR A 161 1.94 -16.86 11.12
C TYR A 161 2.73 -18.10 10.70
N GLN A 162 3.62 -17.95 9.72
CA GLN A 162 4.43 -19.04 9.16
C GLN A 162 3.58 -20.25 8.73
N GLY A 163 2.41 -20.00 8.12
CA GLY A 163 1.50 -21.04 7.64
C GLY A 163 0.74 -21.80 8.74
N LYS A 164 0.82 -21.38 10.00
CA LYS A 164 0.12 -22.02 11.12
C LYS A 164 -1.00 -21.15 11.66
N VAL A 165 -2.10 -21.80 12.03
CA VAL A 165 -3.24 -21.20 12.72
C VAL A 165 -2.74 -20.51 14.01
N PRO A 166 -3.27 -19.33 14.36
CA PRO A 166 -2.87 -18.64 15.56
C PRO A 166 -3.10 -19.47 16.83
N LEU A 167 -2.15 -19.40 17.74
CA LEU A 167 -2.25 -20.04 19.05
C LEU A 167 -2.84 -19.07 20.09
N PRO A 168 -3.70 -19.54 21.02
CA PRO A 168 -4.28 -18.68 22.05
C PRO A 168 -3.25 -17.89 22.87
N GLU A 169 -2.07 -18.47 23.12
CA GLU A 169 -1.01 -17.83 23.90
C GLU A 169 -0.46 -16.56 23.25
N ARG A 170 -0.63 -16.39 21.92
CA ARG A 170 -0.18 -15.16 21.24
C ARG A 170 -0.93 -13.91 21.71
N LYS A 171 -2.15 -14.08 22.22
CA LYS A 171 -2.94 -12.96 22.76
C LYS A 171 -2.30 -12.31 23.98
N SER A 172 -1.39 -13.01 24.68
CA SER A 172 -0.68 -12.43 25.83
C SER A 172 0.49 -11.52 25.44
N ASP A 173 0.90 -11.49 24.16
CA ASP A 173 1.98 -10.63 23.66
C ASP A 173 1.58 -9.94 22.34
N PRO A 174 0.65 -8.96 22.40
CA PRO A 174 0.24 -8.17 21.23
C PRO A 174 1.39 -7.46 20.54
N LYS A 175 2.41 -7.05 21.29
CA LYS A 175 3.54 -6.30 20.73
C LYS A 175 4.31 -7.12 19.69
N THR A 176 4.40 -8.43 19.89
CA THR A 176 5.11 -9.33 18.99
C THR A 176 4.20 -9.99 17.95
N TYR A 177 2.95 -10.30 18.31
CA TYR A 177 2.11 -11.17 17.47
C TYR A 177 0.93 -10.49 16.79
N ALA A 178 0.55 -9.26 17.15
CA ALA A 178 -0.55 -8.59 16.48
C ALA A 178 -0.12 -8.11 15.09
N ASP A 179 -0.84 -8.57 14.07
CA ASP A 179 -0.71 -8.07 12.70
C ASP A 179 -1.61 -6.84 12.52
N CYS A 180 -0.98 -5.67 12.58
CA CYS A 180 -1.60 -4.36 12.37
C CYS A 180 -1.30 -3.78 10.98
N VAL A 181 -1.11 -4.67 10.00
CA VAL A 181 -0.84 -4.35 8.60
C VAL A 181 -1.96 -4.90 7.71
N HIS A 182 -2.32 -6.16 7.90
CA HIS A 182 -3.33 -6.83 7.10
C HIS A 182 -4.73 -6.69 7.72
N TRP A 183 -5.75 -6.85 6.87
CA TRP A 183 -7.14 -6.57 7.20
C TRP A 183 -7.97 -7.86 7.25
N CYS A 184 -8.93 -7.92 8.17
CA CYS A 184 -9.95 -8.97 8.17
C CYS A 184 -10.81 -8.92 6.89
N LEU A 185 -11.33 -10.08 6.49
CA LEU A 185 -12.36 -10.22 5.46
C LEU A 185 -13.54 -11.03 6.04
N PRO A 186 -14.81 -10.58 5.88
CA PRO A 186 -15.22 -9.27 5.33
C PRO A 186 -14.69 -8.11 6.18
N GLY A 187 -14.48 -6.95 5.58
CA GLY A 187 -13.86 -5.81 6.26
C GLY A 187 -13.52 -4.64 5.36
N LEU A 188 -12.54 -3.84 5.78
CA LEU A 188 -12.14 -2.61 5.09
C LEU A 188 -11.81 -2.77 3.58
N PRO A 189 -11.14 -3.84 3.13
CA PRO A 189 -10.89 -4.03 1.70
C PRO A 189 -12.16 -4.14 0.85
N ASP A 190 -13.30 -4.51 1.44
CA ASP A 190 -14.58 -4.53 0.73
C ASP A 190 -14.98 -3.11 0.31
N THR A 191 -14.81 -2.12 1.19
CA THR A 191 -15.03 -0.70 0.87
C THR A 191 -14.10 -0.21 -0.24
N TRP A 192 -12.84 -0.67 -0.28
CA TRP A 192 -11.92 -0.32 -1.37
C TRP A 192 -12.41 -0.88 -2.71
N ASN A 193 -12.94 -2.11 -2.69
CA ASN A 193 -13.54 -2.75 -3.86
C ASN A 193 -14.85 -2.08 -4.27
N GLU A 194 -15.64 -1.54 -3.35
CA GLU A 194 -16.82 -0.72 -3.68
C GLU A 194 -16.45 0.58 -4.41
N LEU A 195 -15.36 1.23 -4.00
CA LEU A 195 -14.82 2.41 -4.70
C LEU A 195 -14.34 2.06 -6.11
N LEU A 196 -13.62 0.94 -6.25
CA LEU A 196 -13.19 0.41 -7.55
C LEU A 196 -14.40 0.10 -8.44
N TYR A 197 -15.36 -0.67 -7.93
CA TYR A 197 -16.59 -1.04 -8.62
C TYR A 197 -17.35 0.20 -9.12
N THR A 198 -17.52 1.20 -8.25
CA THR A 198 -18.17 2.46 -8.59
C THR A 198 -17.47 3.16 -9.75
N LYS A 199 -16.14 3.19 -9.77
CA LYS A 199 -15.39 3.80 -10.87
C LYS A 199 -15.53 3.00 -12.17
N ILE A 200 -15.54 1.68 -12.10
CA ILE A 200 -15.72 0.81 -13.28
C ILE A 200 -17.08 1.10 -13.93
N ILE A 201 -18.17 1.08 -13.16
CA ILE A 201 -19.52 1.26 -13.72
C ILE A 201 -19.76 2.67 -14.28
N ILE A 202 -19.14 3.70 -13.67
CA ILE A 202 -19.24 5.09 -14.17
C ILE A 202 -18.45 5.27 -15.46
N SER A 203 -17.26 4.66 -15.57
CA SER A 203 -16.41 4.78 -16.77
C SER A 203 -16.89 3.93 -17.95
N SER A 204 -17.80 2.97 -17.74
CA SER A 204 -18.42 2.15 -18.80
C SER A 204 -19.73 2.73 -19.35
N SER A 205 -20.18 3.89 -18.84
CA SER A 205 -21.39 4.61 -19.27
C SER A 205 -21.04 5.75 -20.22
#